data_AF-A0A2E1VS53-F1
#
_entry.id   AF-A0A2E1VS53-F1
#
_cell.length_a   1.000
_cell.length_b   1.000
_cell.length_c   1.000
_cell.angle_alpha   90.00
_cell.angle_beta   90.00
_cell.angle_gamma   90.00
#
_symmetry.space_group_name_H-M   'P 1'
#
loop_
_entity.id
_entity.type
_entity.pdbx_description
1 polymer ?
#
loop_
_entity_poly.entity_id
_entity_poly.type
_entity_poly.pdbx_seq_one_letter_code
_entity_poly.pdbx_strand_id
1 'polypeptide(L)'
;MRERVFQELAGIRSGSQGSIQTASLTQSVGIEALAGILDSTQSEKRARTGRLKELITHVKAWEGDEKLRERACGMLGALAHPRAVDRLHGLAENQGIDPELVTSWKRLRNRFAHGGAGSSEQEMLDAYYSSSELLYRVIAATIGYRGVILPTASRGWGLNEWGMPVSCGLR
;
A
#
# COMPACT_ATOMS: atom_id res chain seq x y z
N MET A 1 -16.58 2.46 10.03
CA MET A 1 -15.64 2.62 8.90
C MET A 1 -15.08 4.04 8.85
N ARG A 2 -15.92 5.08 8.68
CA ARG A 2 -15.48 6.49 8.62
C ARG A 2 -14.61 6.94 9.81
N GLU A 3 -15.02 6.63 11.04
CA GLU A 3 -14.26 6.98 12.25
C GLU A 3 -12.83 6.42 12.24
N ARG A 4 -12.65 5.16 11.82
CA ARG A 4 -11.33 4.53 11.70
C ARG A 4 -10.47 5.25 10.68
N VAL A 5 -11.02 5.63 9.53
CA VAL A 5 -10.28 6.38 8.50
C VAL A 5 -9.81 7.71 9.07
N PHE A 6 -10.67 8.47 9.77
CA PHE A 6 -10.28 9.75 10.36
C PHE A 6 -9.20 9.62 11.43
N GLN A 7 -9.25 8.58 12.25
CA GLN A 7 -8.22 8.29 13.24
C GLN A 7 -6.85 8.01 12.57
N GLU A 8 -6.83 7.19 11.52
CA GLU A 8 -5.59 6.93 10.76
C GLU A 8 -5.05 8.22 10.13
N LEU A 9 -5.91 9.04 9.51
CA LEU A 9 -5.49 10.31 8.90
C LEU A 9 -4.95 11.32 9.92
N ALA A 10 -5.55 11.38 11.11
CA ALA A 10 -5.05 12.21 12.20
C ALA A 10 -3.64 11.76 12.62
N GLY A 11 -3.43 10.45 12.76
CA GLY A 11 -2.11 9.87 13.05
C GLY A 11 -1.07 10.21 11.97
N ILE A 12 -1.44 10.07 10.69
CA ILE A 12 -0.56 10.43 9.56
C ILE A 12 -0.16 11.91 9.63
N ARG A 13 -1.14 12.80 9.78
CA ARG A 13 -0.91 14.24 9.84
C ARG A 13 -0.01 14.64 11.00
N SER A 14 -0.25 14.10 12.19
CA SER A 14 0.55 14.44 13.38
C SER A 14 1.98 13.92 13.25
N GLY A 15 2.18 12.69 12.76
CA GLY A 15 3.52 12.13 12.58
C GLY A 15 4.32 12.76 11.44
N SER A 16 3.64 13.29 10.41
CA SER A 16 4.31 13.89 9.25
C SER A 16 4.86 15.31 9.47
N GLN A 17 4.68 15.90 10.66
CA GLN A 17 5.20 17.24 10.98
C GLN A 17 6.72 17.28 11.27
N GLY A 18 7.38 16.11 11.27
CA GLY A 18 8.81 15.98 11.53
C GLY A 18 9.69 16.09 10.28
N SER A 19 10.82 15.37 10.28
CA SER A 19 11.69 15.27 9.10
C SER A 19 11.01 14.50 7.97
N ILE A 20 11.53 14.61 6.74
CA ILE A 20 11.07 13.82 5.59
C ILE A 20 11.13 12.30 5.86
N GLN A 21 12.07 11.87 6.70
CA GLN A 21 12.19 10.47 7.12
C GLN A 21 11.02 10.06 8.02
N THR A 22 10.69 10.89 9.02
CA THR A 22 9.52 10.67 9.89
C THR A 22 8.24 10.69 9.05
N ALA A 23 8.08 11.69 8.17
CA ALA A 23 6.92 11.78 7.29
C ALA A 23 6.77 10.54 6.39
N SER A 24 7.86 10.07 5.79
CA SER A 24 7.86 8.87 4.95
C SER A 24 7.48 7.60 5.72
N LEU A 25 8.01 7.45 6.95
CA LEU A 25 7.67 6.32 7.81
C LEU A 25 6.20 6.35 8.23
N THR A 26 5.74 7.49 8.76
CA THR A 26 4.35 7.66 9.19
C THR A 26 3.38 7.42 8.04
N GLN A 27 3.68 7.96 6.86
CA GLN A 27 2.86 7.74 5.67
C GLN A 27 2.87 6.28 5.22
N SER A 28 4.01 5.59 5.26
CA SER A 28 4.12 4.18 4.91
C SER A 28 3.25 3.30 5.82
N VAL A 29 3.28 3.57 7.13
CA VAL A 29 2.44 2.90 8.14
C VAL A 29 0.97 3.23 7.93
N GLY A 30 0.65 4.49 7.64
CA GLY A 30 -0.71 4.94 7.36
C GLY A 30 -1.34 4.26 6.15
N ILE A 31 -0.59 4.13 5.05
CA ILE A 31 -1.01 3.37 3.87
C ILE A 31 -1.25 1.90 4.22
N GLU A 32 -0.38 1.28 5.03
CA GLU A 32 -0.55 -0.10 5.49
C GLU A 32 -1.82 -0.27 6.34
N ALA A 33 -2.10 0.65 7.25
CA ALA A 33 -3.30 0.64 8.07
C ALA A 33 -4.57 0.80 7.22
N LEU A 34 -4.59 1.78 6.31
CA LEU A 34 -5.71 2.01 5.39
C LEU A 34 -5.92 0.84 4.43
N ALA A 35 -4.86 0.21 3.92
CA ALA A 35 -4.97 -1.01 3.12
C ALA A 35 -5.69 -2.12 3.90
N GLY A 36 -5.49 -2.21 5.23
CA GLY A 36 -6.25 -3.10 6.10
C GLY A 36 -7.76 -2.81 6.17
N ILE A 37 -8.19 -1.61 5.81
CA ILE A 37 -9.61 -1.21 5.77
C ILE A 37 -10.25 -1.53 4.41
N LEU A 38 -9.49 -1.56 3.31
CA LEU A 38 -10.02 -1.82 1.95
C LEU A 38 -10.78 -3.17 1.86
N ASP A 39 -10.33 -4.19 2.59
CA ASP A 39 -10.90 -5.54 2.67
C ASP A 39 -12.25 -5.64 3.44
N SER A 40 -12.97 -4.52 3.60
CA SER A 40 -14.08 -4.40 4.56
C SER A 40 -15.46 -4.78 4.03
N THR A 41 -15.60 -5.38 2.84
CA THR A 41 -16.75 -6.24 2.55
C THR A 41 -16.67 -7.49 3.43
N GLN A 42 -17.11 -7.35 4.69
CA GLN A 42 -17.02 -8.40 5.71
C GLN A 42 -17.61 -9.74 5.25
N SER A 43 -18.56 -9.71 4.33
CA SER A 43 -19.18 -10.89 3.71
C SER A 43 -18.17 -11.75 2.94
N GLU A 44 -17.44 -11.16 1.98
CA GLU A 44 -16.51 -11.89 1.11
C GLU A 44 -15.28 -12.36 1.88
N LYS A 45 -14.79 -11.51 2.79
CA LYS A 45 -13.69 -11.86 3.69
C LYS A 45 -14.05 -13.05 4.58
N ARG A 46 -15.23 -13.05 5.21
CA ARG A 46 -15.70 -14.17 6.05
C ARG A 46 -15.87 -15.44 5.22
N ALA A 47 -16.47 -15.36 4.04
CA ALA A 47 -16.66 -16.50 3.15
C ALA A 47 -15.31 -17.12 2.69
N ARG A 48 -14.36 -16.28 2.28
CA ARG A 48 -13.01 -16.71 1.89
C ARG A 48 -12.26 -17.34 3.06
N THR A 49 -12.27 -16.72 4.24
CA THR A 49 -11.64 -17.27 5.45
C THR A 49 -12.28 -18.59 5.88
N GLY A 50 -13.60 -18.75 5.71
CA GLY A 50 -14.32 -20.01 5.96
C GLY A 50 -13.78 -21.15 5.08
N ARG A 51 -13.77 -20.95 3.76
CA ARG A 51 -13.26 -21.94 2.80
C ARG A 51 -11.77 -22.27 3.02
N LEU A 52 -10.96 -21.28 3.37
CA LEU A 52 -9.55 -21.51 3.71
C LEU A 52 -9.39 -22.35 4.98
N LYS A 53 -10.23 -22.14 6.00
CA LYS A 53 -10.23 -22.97 7.21
C LYS A 53 -10.62 -24.42 6.90
N GLU A 54 -11.64 -24.62 6.07
CA GLU A 54 -12.04 -25.97 5.62
C GLU A 54 -10.89 -26.68 4.89
N LEU A 55 -10.21 -25.98 3.97
CA LEU A 55 -9.06 -26.52 3.26
C LEU A 55 -7.89 -26.84 4.19
N ILE A 56 -7.59 -25.97 5.15
CA ILE A 56 -6.57 -26.22 6.18
C ILE A 56 -6.93 -27.47 6.99
N THR A 57 -8.19 -27.64 7.38
CA THR A 57 -8.64 -28.84 8.10
C THR A 57 -8.44 -30.11 7.25
N HIS A 58 -8.76 -30.05 5.97
CA HIS A 58 -8.56 -31.18 5.06
C HIS A 58 -7.08 -31.55 4.91
N VAL A 59 -6.21 -30.55 4.73
CA VAL A 59 -4.75 -30.76 4.66
C VAL A 59 -4.18 -31.28 5.97
N LYS A 60 -4.71 -30.83 7.12
CA LYS A 60 -4.29 -31.36 8.44
C LYS A 60 -4.65 -32.82 8.65
N ALA A 61 -5.77 -33.28 8.11
CA ALA A 61 -6.21 -34.68 8.20
C ALA A 61 -5.48 -35.61 7.22
N TRP A 62 -4.67 -35.06 6.30
CA TRP A 62 -3.91 -35.85 5.34
C TRP A 62 -2.76 -36.60 6.02
N GLU A 63 -2.71 -37.92 5.83
CA GLU A 63 -1.74 -38.85 6.46
C GLU A 63 -0.39 -38.92 5.72
N GLY A 64 -0.10 -37.98 4.82
CA GLY A 64 1.16 -37.92 4.09
C GLY A 64 2.33 -37.37 4.92
N ASP A 65 3.39 -36.94 4.22
CA ASP A 65 4.59 -36.40 4.85
C ASP A 65 4.30 -35.19 5.76
N GLU A 66 4.73 -35.30 7.02
CA GLU A 66 4.50 -34.29 8.07
C GLU A 66 5.03 -32.92 7.66
N LYS A 67 6.27 -32.87 7.16
CA LYS A 67 6.92 -31.61 6.80
C LYS A 67 6.19 -30.92 5.66
N LEU A 68 5.74 -31.69 4.66
CA LEU A 68 4.95 -31.15 3.57
C LEU A 68 3.59 -30.62 4.05
N ARG A 69 2.94 -31.34 4.97
CA ARG A 69 1.67 -30.93 5.59
C ARG A 69 1.80 -29.63 6.38
N GLU A 70 2.84 -29.51 7.21
CA GLU A 70 3.14 -28.29 7.95
C GLU A 70 3.38 -27.09 7.02
N ARG A 71 4.19 -27.28 5.97
CA ARG A 71 4.46 -26.24 4.97
C ARG A 71 3.19 -25.82 4.24
N ALA A 72 2.36 -26.77 3.81
CA ALA A 72 1.09 -26.50 3.16
C ALA A 72 0.14 -25.73 4.08
N CYS A 73 0.00 -26.13 5.34
CA CYS A 73 -0.81 -25.41 6.33
C CYS A 73 -0.30 -23.98 6.56
N GLY A 74 1.02 -23.78 6.64
CA GLY A 74 1.62 -22.46 6.77
C GLY A 74 1.32 -21.55 5.57
N MET A 75 1.44 -22.07 4.34
CA MET A 75 1.11 -21.34 3.12
C MET A 75 -0.37 -20.96 3.06
N LEU A 76 -1.26 -21.90 3.38
CA LEU A 76 -2.71 -21.64 3.43
C LEU A 76 -3.07 -20.63 4.52
N GLY A 77 -2.42 -20.69 5.68
CA GLY A 77 -2.59 -19.72 6.75
C GLY A 77 -2.21 -18.29 6.31
N ALA A 78 -1.13 -18.14 5.54
CA ALA A 78 -0.74 -16.85 4.98
C ALA A 78 -1.80 -16.29 4.01
N LEU A 79 -2.46 -17.15 3.22
CA LEU A 79 -3.55 -16.74 2.32
C LEU A 79 -4.80 -16.21 3.05
N ALA A 80 -5.01 -16.61 4.31
CA ALA A 80 -6.12 -16.11 5.13
C ALA A 80 -5.90 -14.66 5.60
N HIS A 81 -4.65 -14.20 5.59
CA HIS A 81 -4.25 -12.87 6.05
C HIS A 81 -3.45 -12.16 4.95
N PRO A 82 -4.13 -11.69 3.87
CA PRO A 82 -3.46 -10.97 2.80
C PRO A 82 -2.66 -9.80 3.36
N ARG A 83 -1.44 -9.63 2.88
CA ARG A 83 -0.53 -8.56 3.31
C ARG A 83 -1.03 -7.24 2.74
N ALA A 84 -0.62 -6.12 3.34
CA ALA A 84 -0.97 -4.79 2.82
C ALA A 84 -0.56 -4.63 1.35
N VAL A 85 0.62 -5.13 0.98
CA VAL A 85 1.10 -5.11 -0.43
C VAL A 85 0.15 -5.86 -1.37
N ASP A 86 -0.38 -7.02 -0.97
CA ASP A 86 -1.30 -7.81 -1.80
C ASP A 86 -2.61 -7.05 -2.01
N ARG A 87 -3.11 -6.38 -0.96
CA ARG A 87 -4.31 -5.54 -1.04
C ARG A 87 -4.13 -4.32 -1.94
N LEU A 88 -2.95 -3.68 -1.86
CA LEU A 88 -2.63 -2.52 -2.69
C LEU A 88 -2.46 -2.90 -4.17
N HIS A 89 -1.88 -4.06 -4.48
CA HIS A 89 -1.86 -4.58 -5.85
C HIS A 89 -3.28 -4.89 -6.36
N GLY A 90 -4.12 -5.54 -5.55
CA GLY A 90 -5.52 -5.76 -5.90
C GLY A 90 -6.29 -4.46 -6.11
N LEU A 91 -6.04 -3.43 -5.30
CA LEU A 91 -6.61 -2.10 -5.52
C LEU A 91 -6.15 -1.51 -6.87
N ALA A 92 -4.86 -1.62 -7.16
CA ALA A 92 -4.28 -1.05 -8.37
C ALA A 92 -4.83 -1.72 -9.64
N GLU A 93 -4.94 -3.04 -9.65
CA GLU A 93 -5.56 -3.80 -10.73
C GLU A 93 -7.03 -3.40 -10.92
N ASN A 94 -7.80 -3.30 -9.84
CA ASN A 94 -9.23 -3.00 -9.91
C ASN A 94 -9.55 -1.56 -10.31
N GLN A 95 -8.65 -0.61 -10.03
CA GLN A 95 -8.88 0.82 -10.29
C GLN A 95 -7.98 1.40 -11.38
N GLY A 96 -7.20 0.56 -12.08
CA GLY A 96 -6.26 1.02 -13.10
C GLY A 96 -5.19 1.97 -12.57
N ILE A 97 -4.76 1.79 -11.32
CA ILE A 97 -3.67 2.56 -10.73
C ILE A 97 -2.36 2.00 -11.24
N ASP A 98 -1.39 2.89 -11.54
CA ASP A 98 -0.05 2.47 -11.91
C ASP A 98 0.59 1.60 -10.81
N PRO A 99 0.97 0.33 -11.09
CA PRO A 99 1.59 -0.56 -10.13
C PRO A 99 2.92 -0.02 -9.57
N GLU A 100 3.60 0.90 -10.27
CA GLU A 100 4.86 1.50 -9.79
C GLU A 100 4.65 2.36 -8.54
N LEU A 101 3.44 2.87 -8.28
CA LEU A 101 3.12 3.54 -7.02
C LEU A 101 3.22 2.58 -5.82
N VAL A 102 2.71 1.35 -5.98
CA VAL A 102 2.79 0.30 -4.95
C VAL A 102 4.23 -0.14 -4.75
N THR A 103 4.99 -0.30 -5.84
CA THR A 103 6.42 -0.61 -5.80
C THR A 103 7.21 0.49 -5.08
N SER A 104 6.95 1.76 -5.38
CA SER A 104 7.59 2.93 -4.76
C SER A 104 7.31 2.99 -3.25
N TRP A 105 6.06 2.80 -2.84
CA TRP A 105 5.70 2.69 -1.42
C TRP A 105 6.44 1.55 -0.72
N LYS A 106 6.50 0.36 -1.34
CA LYS A 106 7.21 -0.79 -0.76
C LYS A 106 8.71 -0.50 -0.58
N ARG A 107 9.34 0.16 -1.56
CA ARG A 107 10.74 0.61 -1.45
C ARG A 107 10.91 1.61 -0.31
N LEU A 108 10.02 2.61 -0.21
CA LEU A 108 10.04 3.62 0.86
C LEU A 108 9.92 2.96 2.24
N ARG A 109 8.93 2.09 2.43
CA ARG A 109 8.70 1.33 3.68
C ARG A 109 9.93 0.51 4.07
N ASN A 110 10.46 -0.28 3.14
CA ASN A 110 11.59 -1.17 3.42
C ASN A 110 12.85 -0.38 3.78
N ARG A 111 13.07 0.79 3.16
CA ARG A 111 14.23 1.66 3.46
C ARG A 111 14.24 2.09 4.92
N PHE A 112 13.10 2.54 5.45
CA PHE A 112 13.01 3.01 6.84
C PHE A 112 12.93 1.85 7.84
N ALA A 113 12.33 0.71 7.46
CA ALA A 113 12.26 -0.46 8.33
C ALA A 113 13.62 -1.17 8.52
N HIS A 114 14.50 -1.11 7.50
CA HIS A 114 15.75 -1.86 7.48
C HIS A 114 17.02 -0.99 7.38
N GLY A 115 16.89 0.33 7.50
CA GLY A 115 18.04 1.25 7.56
C GLY A 115 18.88 1.31 6.27
N GLY A 116 18.22 1.31 5.11
CA GLY A 116 18.92 1.22 3.82
C GLY A 116 19.84 2.41 3.52
N ALA A 117 21.14 2.14 3.34
CA ALA A 117 22.13 3.09 2.83
C ALA A 117 22.10 3.13 1.29
N GLY A 118 22.15 4.32 0.68
CA GLY A 118 22.59 4.46 -0.72
C GLY A 118 21.58 4.95 -1.77
N SER A 119 20.44 5.52 -1.39
CA SER A 119 19.59 6.24 -2.37
C SER A 119 19.81 7.75 -2.28
N SER A 120 19.84 8.40 -3.44
CA SER A 120 19.94 9.85 -3.53
C SER A 120 18.75 10.52 -2.82
N GLU A 121 18.93 11.78 -2.43
CA GLU A 121 17.84 12.57 -1.85
C GLU A 121 16.66 12.69 -2.82
N GLN A 122 16.94 12.80 -4.13
CA GLN A 122 15.91 12.84 -5.17
C GLN A 122 15.09 11.54 -5.21
N GLU A 123 15.73 10.37 -5.17
CA GLU A 123 15.02 9.07 -5.18
C GLU A 123 14.13 8.91 -3.94
N MET A 124 14.54 9.47 -2.79
CA MET A 124 13.71 9.51 -1.59
C MET A 124 12.46 10.36 -1.82
N LEU A 125 12.64 11.56 -2.39
CA LEU A 125 11.54 12.48 -2.68
C LEU A 125 10.57 11.89 -3.71
N ASP A 126 11.09 11.28 -4.77
CA ASP A 126 10.28 10.61 -5.80
C ASP A 126 9.45 9.48 -5.18
N ALA A 127 10.07 8.64 -4.33
CA ALA A 127 9.36 7.58 -3.62
C ALA A 127 8.31 8.13 -2.62
N TYR A 128 8.61 9.23 -1.94
CA TYR A 128 7.69 9.91 -1.02
C TYR A 128 6.46 10.48 -1.76
N TYR A 129 6.65 11.18 -2.87
CA TYR A 129 5.55 11.75 -3.64
C TYR A 129 4.72 10.67 -4.36
N SER A 130 5.35 9.62 -4.90
CA SER A 130 4.63 8.43 -5.40
C SER A 130 3.80 7.76 -4.31
N SER A 131 4.35 7.63 -3.10
CA SER A 131 3.59 7.13 -1.96
C SER A 131 2.46 8.08 -1.55
N SER A 132 2.59 9.39 -1.80
CA SER A 132 1.59 10.39 -1.43
C SER A 132 0.39 10.29 -2.36
N GLU A 133 0.65 10.15 -3.65
CA GLU A 133 -0.41 9.82 -4.61
C GLU A 133 -1.10 8.50 -4.24
N LEU A 134 -0.34 7.44 -3.93
CA LEU A 134 -0.92 6.16 -3.50
C LEU A 134 -1.82 6.35 -2.27
N LEU A 135 -1.39 7.12 -1.26
CA LEU A 135 -2.19 7.42 -0.08
C LEU A 135 -3.53 8.06 -0.47
N TYR A 136 -3.54 9.08 -1.33
CA TYR A 136 -4.79 9.72 -1.77
C TYR A 136 -5.71 8.76 -2.51
N ARG A 137 -5.16 7.90 -3.38
CA ARG A 137 -5.94 6.87 -4.07
C ARG A 137 -6.54 5.84 -3.11
N VAL A 138 -5.79 5.41 -2.11
CA VAL A 138 -6.28 4.51 -1.05
C VAL A 138 -7.39 5.19 -0.23
N ILE A 139 -7.24 6.46 0.13
CA ILE A 139 -8.28 7.24 0.82
C ILE A 139 -9.54 7.30 -0.04
N ALA A 140 -9.41 7.69 -1.30
CA ALA A 140 -10.50 7.78 -2.26
C ALA A 140 -11.25 6.46 -2.40
N ALA A 141 -10.52 5.35 -2.56
CA ALA A 141 -11.10 4.01 -2.60
C ALA A 141 -11.85 3.66 -1.31
N THR A 142 -11.27 3.99 -0.15
CA THR A 142 -11.86 3.69 1.16
C THR A 142 -13.17 4.46 1.42
N ILE A 143 -13.29 5.69 0.91
CA ILE A 143 -14.51 6.49 1.02
C ILE A 143 -15.50 6.25 -0.13
N GLY A 144 -15.17 5.38 -1.08
CA GLY A 144 -16.00 5.07 -2.24
C GLY A 144 -16.07 6.19 -3.29
N TYR A 145 -15.06 7.06 -3.34
CA TYR A 145 -14.96 8.09 -4.38
C TYR A 145 -14.79 7.45 -5.76
N ARG A 146 -15.53 7.95 -6.75
CA ARG A 146 -15.54 7.43 -8.14
C ARG A 146 -15.12 8.47 -9.18
N GLY A 147 -14.73 9.67 -8.75
CA GLY A 147 -14.28 10.70 -9.68
C GLY A 147 -12.86 10.43 -10.19
N VAL A 148 -12.43 11.21 -11.17
CA VAL A 148 -11.08 11.14 -11.71
C VAL A 148 -10.07 11.60 -10.66
N ILE A 149 -8.97 10.86 -10.53
CA ILE A 149 -7.79 11.25 -9.75
C ILE A 149 -6.65 11.40 -10.73
N LEU A 150 -6.20 12.65 -10.91
CA LEU A 150 -5.09 12.95 -11.79
C LEU A 150 -3.79 12.34 -11.22
N PRO A 151 -2.91 11.78 -12.08
CA PRO A 151 -1.58 11.37 -11.65
C PRO A 151 -0.77 12.61 -11.33
N THR A 152 -0.20 12.69 -10.13
CA THR A 152 0.56 13.86 -9.64
C THR A 152 2.01 13.52 -9.28
N ALA A 153 2.34 12.23 -9.20
CA ALA A 153 3.67 11.75 -8.83
C ALA A 153 4.67 11.76 -10.01
N SER A 154 4.22 12.07 -11.23
CA SER A 154 5.10 12.15 -12.39
C SER A 154 6.08 13.31 -12.26
N ARG A 155 7.36 13.06 -12.56
CA ARG A 155 8.37 14.12 -12.51
C ARG A 155 8.02 15.23 -13.51
N GLY A 156 8.06 16.48 -13.05
CA GLY A 156 7.66 17.62 -13.87
C GLY A 156 6.15 17.77 -14.05
N TRP A 157 5.34 17.05 -13.27
CA TRP A 157 3.91 17.27 -13.20
C TRP A 157 3.60 18.74 -12.89
N GLY A 158 2.58 19.29 -13.54
CA GLY A 158 2.26 20.72 -13.49
C GLY A 158 3.09 21.61 -14.43
N LEU A 159 4.32 21.24 -14.83
CA LEU A 159 5.12 22.09 -15.73
C LEU A 159 4.53 22.13 -17.14
N ASN A 160 4.16 20.96 -17.68
CA ASN A 160 3.58 20.84 -19.02
C ASN A 160 2.10 21.26 -19.05
N GLU A 161 1.37 21.04 -17.96
CA GLU A 161 -0.08 21.26 -17.90
C GLU A 161 -0.44 22.73 -17.61
N TRP A 162 0.45 23.47 -16.93
CA TRP A 162 0.23 24.87 -16.55
C TRP A 162 1.05 25.85 -17.41
N GLY A 163 1.71 25.37 -18.46
CA GLY A 163 2.48 26.20 -19.38
C GLY A 163 3.72 26.86 -18.77
N MET A 164 4.28 26.27 -17.71
CA MET A 164 5.55 26.76 -17.15
C MET A 164 6.68 26.44 -18.14
N PRO A 165 7.50 27.41 -18.56
CA PRO A 165 8.54 27.18 -19.55
C PRO A 165 9.54 26.13 -19.06
N VAL A 166 9.76 25.10 -19.87
CA VAL A 166 10.64 23.94 -19.58
C VAL A 166 12.13 24.30 -19.63
N SER A 167 12.49 25.59 -19.59
CA SER A 167 13.87 26.03 -19.75
C SER A 167 14.15 27.33 -18.99
N CYS A 168 14.51 27.21 -17.72
CA CYS A 168 15.70 27.92 -17.27
C CYS A 168 16.87 26.93 -17.42
N GLY A 169 17.53 26.99 -18.58
CA GLY A 169 18.79 26.31 -18.77
C GLY A 169 19.79 26.86 -17.77
N LEU A 170 20.07 26.10 -16.71
CA LEU A 170 21.29 26.27 -15.93
C LEU A 170 22.44 25.78 -16.84
N ARG A 171 23.06 26.73 -17.53
CA ARG A 171 24.46 26.62 -17.93
C ARG A 171 25.33 26.96 -16.73
#